data_AF-A0A7W8K2C3-F1
#
_entry.id   AF-A0A7W8K2C3-F1
#
_cell.length_a   1.000
_cell.length_b   1.000
_cell.length_c   1.000
_cell.angle_alpha   90.00
_cell.angle_beta   90.00
_cell.angle_gamma   90.00
#
_symmetry.space_group_name_H-M   'P 1'
#
loop_
_entity.id
_entity.type
_entity.pdbx_description
1 polymer ?
#
loop_
_entity_poly.entity_id
_entity_poly.type
_entity_poly.pdbx_seq_one_letter_code
_entity_poly.pdbx_strand_id
1 'polypeptide(L)'
;MLQTQWQVFIAQFVALSRRQRLDSLALLQGTPPGQAGIALIEHTAQARLCCPVCHCRHFHRHGHANGLQRYRCVPCGKTFNALTGTPLAHLRHKTLWLDYADCLLNSDSVRKAARQLGIHRNTSFRWRHRFLILAKTDRPRCLHGITEADEMYLLESEKGVRHLLRPARRRGGSARQRGISSEQVCILVARDRTGQTVDFVTGKGQLTKKQLLQCLPPVIDRDILLVTDGHAAYAAFARETGISHQAVNLRAGIRVRGAAHVQNVNAYHSRLRGWLSIFHGVATRYLPNYLGWRWILDARRILSAETLLKATLGEFPHLTVT
;
A
#
# COMPACT_ATOMS: atom_id res chain seq x y z
N MET A 1 -14.51 -45.26 2.71
CA MET A 1 -15.75 -44.54 3.06
C MET A 1 -16.86 -45.06 2.16
N LEU A 2 -18.00 -45.45 2.72
CA LEU A 2 -19.20 -45.76 1.93
C LEU A 2 -19.69 -44.47 1.25
N GLN A 3 -20.18 -44.56 0.01
CA GLN A 3 -20.58 -43.41 -0.82
C GLN A 3 -21.56 -42.44 -0.11
N THR A 4 -22.41 -42.99 0.75
CA THR A 4 -23.33 -42.25 1.63
C THR A 4 -22.61 -41.42 2.69
N GLN A 5 -21.52 -41.91 3.28
CA GLN A 5 -20.72 -41.14 4.25
C GLN A 5 -20.01 -39.96 3.57
N TRP A 6 -19.57 -40.14 2.33
CA TRP A 6 -18.94 -39.07 1.55
C TRP A 6 -19.92 -37.96 1.17
N GLN A 7 -21.13 -38.31 0.76
CA GLN A 7 -22.16 -37.33 0.43
C GLN A 7 -22.59 -36.49 1.64
N VAL A 8 -22.73 -37.13 2.82
CA VAL A 8 -23.04 -36.43 4.09
C VAL A 8 -21.90 -35.48 4.48
N PHE A 9 -20.64 -35.91 4.32
CA PHE A 9 -19.47 -35.06 4.59
C PHE A 9 -19.43 -33.82 3.68
N ILE A 10 -19.67 -33.98 2.37
CA ILE A 10 -19.67 -32.85 1.43
C ILE A 10 -20.82 -31.88 1.70
N ALA A 11 -22.00 -32.37 2.11
CA ALA A 11 -23.12 -31.49 2.45
C ALA A 11 -22.79 -30.52 3.60
N GLN A 12 -21.90 -30.90 4.52
CA GLN A 12 -21.46 -30.06 5.64
C GLN A 12 -20.54 -28.90 5.20
N PHE A 13 -19.92 -28.95 4.00
CA PHE A 13 -19.04 -27.88 3.51
C PHE A 13 -19.76 -26.55 3.28
N VAL A 14 -21.07 -26.60 3.01
CA VAL A 14 -21.88 -25.40 2.78
C VAL A 14 -21.98 -24.56 4.07
N ALA A 15 -21.92 -25.19 5.23
CA ALA A 15 -21.96 -24.52 6.54
C ALA A 15 -20.61 -23.95 6.99
N LEU A 16 -19.51 -24.29 6.31
CA LEU A 16 -18.17 -23.82 6.69
C LEU A 16 -17.97 -22.34 6.36
N SER A 17 -17.32 -21.63 7.29
CA SER A 17 -16.83 -20.28 7.05
C SER A 17 -15.76 -20.27 5.94
N ARG A 18 -15.56 -19.11 5.30
CA ARG A 18 -14.53 -18.93 4.24
C ARG A 18 -13.15 -19.45 4.68
N ARG A 19 -12.77 -19.23 5.95
CA ARG A 19 -11.51 -19.72 6.52
C ARG A 19 -11.45 -21.24 6.57
N GLN A 20 -12.49 -21.88 7.11
CA GLN A 20 -12.56 -23.34 7.21
C GLN A 20 -12.58 -24.03 5.84
N ARG A 21 -13.17 -23.40 4.82
CA ARG A 21 -13.13 -23.91 3.44
C ARG A 21 -11.72 -23.87 2.86
N LEU A 22 -10.96 -22.80 3.09
CA LEU A 22 -9.57 -22.69 2.65
C LEU A 22 -8.67 -23.71 3.37
N ASP A 23 -8.84 -23.88 4.69
CA ASP A 23 -8.10 -24.88 5.47
C ASP A 23 -8.38 -26.31 4.98
N SER A 24 -9.63 -26.60 4.63
CA SER A 24 -10.08 -27.89 4.09
C SER A 24 -9.51 -28.15 2.69
N LEU A 25 -9.44 -27.11 1.84
CA LEU A 25 -8.82 -27.19 0.51
C LEU A 25 -7.32 -27.49 0.60
N ALA A 26 -6.61 -26.87 1.55
CA ALA A 26 -5.20 -27.14 1.80
C ALA A 26 -4.96 -28.59 2.26
N LEU A 27 -5.82 -29.11 3.15
CA LEU A 27 -5.80 -30.50 3.60
C LEU A 27 -6.06 -31.50 2.47
N LEU A 28 -7.05 -31.23 1.60
CA LEU A 28 -7.38 -32.07 0.44
C LEU A 28 -6.28 -32.07 -0.63
N GLN A 29 -5.53 -30.98 -0.75
CA GLN A 29 -4.37 -30.87 -1.64
C GLN A 29 -3.07 -31.46 -1.05
N GLY A 30 -3.13 -32.06 0.15
CA GLY A 30 -1.96 -32.63 0.82
C GLY A 30 -0.90 -31.61 1.22
N THR A 31 -1.22 -30.31 1.22
CA THR A 31 -0.31 -29.24 1.62
C THR A 31 -0.61 -28.87 3.06
N PRO A 32 0.30 -29.10 4.02
CA PRO A 32 0.08 -28.74 5.41
C PRO A 32 -0.32 -27.26 5.53
N PRO A 33 -1.33 -26.92 6.35
CA PRO A 33 -1.70 -25.53 6.61
C PRO A 33 -0.47 -24.70 6.97
N GLY A 34 -0.21 -23.63 6.21
CA GLY A 34 0.97 -22.77 6.35
C GLY A 34 2.14 -23.08 5.41
N GLN A 35 2.16 -24.20 4.68
CA GLN A 35 3.19 -24.41 3.64
C GLN A 35 2.86 -23.72 2.32
N ALA A 36 1.59 -23.42 2.05
CA ALA A 36 1.15 -22.72 0.83
C ALA A 36 1.88 -21.38 0.63
N GLY A 37 2.07 -20.60 1.70
CA GLY A 37 2.81 -19.34 1.63
C GLY A 37 4.28 -19.53 1.26
N ILE A 38 4.92 -20.59 1.77
CA ILE A 38 6.32 -20.93 1.45
C ILE A 38 6.43 -21.38 -0.01
N ALA A 39 5.56 -22.29 -0.46
CA ALA A 39 5.53 -22.76 -1.84
C ALA A 39 5.31 -21.59 -2.81
N LEU A 40 4.39 -20.67 -2.47
CA LEU A 40 4.15 -19.46 -3.26
C LEU A 40 5.40 -18.58 -3.37
N ILE A 41 6.12 -18.36 -2.26
CA ILE A 41 7.37 -17.59 -2.26
C ILE A 41 8.40 -18.21 -3.20
N GLU A 42 8.62 -19.53 -3.09
CA GLU A 42 9.63 -20.21 -3.90
C GLU A 42 9.28 -20.22 -5.38
N HIS A 43 8.01 -20.48 -5.71
CA HIS A 43 7.50 -20.44 -7.06
C HIS A 43 7.63 -19.04 -7.69
N THR A 44 7.18 -18.00 -6.98
CA THR A 44 7.26 -16.59 -7.44
C THR A 44 8.70 -16.16 -7.70
N ALA A 45 9.65 -16.59 -6.85
CA ALA A 45 11.04 -16.22 -6.99
C ALA A 45 11.74 -16.94 -8.16
N GLN A 46 11.24 -18.11 -8.59
CA GLN A 46 11.98 -19.04 -9.45
C GLN A 46 12.45 -18.41 -10.77
N ALA A 47 11.59 -17.63 -11.43
CA ALA A 47 11.92 -16.97 -12.70
C ALA A 47 13.03 -15.90 -12.57
N ARG A 48 13.26 -15.40 -11.35
CA ARG A 48 14.18 -14.28 -11.06
C ARG A 48 15.38 -14.70 -10.21
N LEU A 49 15.51 -15.98 -9.87
CA LEU A 49 16.61 -16.49 -9.07
C LEU A 49 17.94 -16.27 -9.79
N CYS A 50 18.80 -15.46 -9.18
CA CYS A 50 20.17 -15.25 -9.59
C CYS A 50 20.99 -14.87 -8.35
N CYS A 51 22.32 -15.00 -8.46
CA CYS A 51 23.20 -14.56 -7.39
C CYS A 51 23.03 -13.04 -7.14
N PRO A 52 22.80 -12.59 -5.90
CA PRO A 52 22.60 -11.17 -5.62
C PRO A 52 23.88 -10.32 -5.76
N VAL A 53 25.05 -10.95 -5.87
CA VAL A 53 26.34 -10.25 -5.95
C VAL A 53 26.88 -10.18 -7.38
N CYS A 54 26.81 -11.28 -8.12
CA CYS A 54 27.37 -11.36 -9.47
C CYS A 54 26.31 -11.56 -10.56
N HIS A 55 25.01 -11.61 -10.20
CA HIS A 55 23.88 -11.84 -11.11
C HIS A 55 23.92 -13.12 -11.94
N CYS A 56 24.91 -14.00 -11.71
CA CYS A 56 25.01 -15.28 -12.39
C CYS A 56 23.85 -16.22 -12.01
N ARG A 57 23.36 -16.97 -13.01
CA ARG A 57 22.35 -18.03 -12.85
C ARG A 57 22.95 -19.42 -12.63
N HIS A 58 24.27 -19.52 -12.59
CA HIS A 58 24.96 -20.77 -12.27
C HIS A 58 25.10 -20.93 -10.75
N PHE A 59 24.19 -21.72 -10.16
CA PHE A 59 24.14 -22.01 -8.73
C PHE A 59 23.56 -23.41 -8.48
N HIS A 60 23.82 -23.97 -7.31
CA HIS A 60 23.26 -25.26 -6.88
C HIS A 60 22.46 -25.12 -5.58
N ARG A 61 21.58 -26.09 -5.30
CA ARG A 61 20.84 -26.19 -4.04
C ARG A 61 21.82 -26.50 -2.90
N HIS A 62 21.74 -25.73 -1.83
CA HIS A 62 22.67 -25.77 -0.69
C HIS A 62 21.92 -25.91 0.65
N GLY A 63 21.07 -26.94 0.72
CA GLY A 63 20.24 -27.25 1.88
C GLY A 63 19.07 -26.27 2.09
N HIS A 64 18.39 -26.40 3.23
CA HIS A 64 17.25 -25.57 3.60
C HIS A 64 17.53 -24.79 4.89
N ALA A 65 16.97 -23.59 5.02
CA ALA A 65 16.97 -22.87 6.30
C ALA A 65 15.73 -22.01 6.44
N ASN A 66 15.16 -21.98 7.66
CA ASN A 66 13.98 -21.20 7.99
C ASN A 66 12.79 -21.44 7.04
N GLY A 67 12.64 -22.68 6.56
CA GLY A 67 11.58 -23.12 5.66
C GLY A 67 11.75 -22.72 4.20
N LEU A 68 12.95 -22.34 3.74
CA LEU A 68 13.23 -22.05 2.33
C LEU A 68 14.47 -22.79 1.84
N GLN A 69 14.48 -23.15 0.55
CA GLN A 69 15.63 -23.61 -0.19
C GLN A 69 16.71 -22.53 -0.22
N ARG A 70 17.92 -22.90 0.17
CA ARG A 70 19.12 -22.08 -0.02
C ARG A 70 19.81 -22.46 -1.32
N TYR A 71 20.41 -21.48 -1.96
CA TYR A 71 21.23 -21.63 -3.14
C TYR A 71 22.63 -21.13 -2.86
N ARG A 72 23.63 -21.73 -3.50
CA ARG A 72 25.02 -21.27 -3.47
C ARG A 72 25.49 -21.02 -4.90
N CYS A 73 25.91 -19.79 -5.16
CA CYS A 73 26.48 -19.39 -6.44
C CYS A 73 27.78 -20.14 -6.70
N VAL A 74 27.96 -20.68 -7.91
CA VAL A 74 29.19 -21.40 -8.29
C VAL A 74 30.35 -20.41 -8.49
N PRO A 75 30.23 -19.34 -9.31
CA PRO A 75 31.31 -18.38 -9.51
C PRO A 75 31.83 -17.67 -8.25
N CYS A 76 30.95 -17.18 -7.39
CA CYS A 76 31.36 -16.32 -6.26
C CYS A 76 31.14 -16.93 -4.87
N GLY A 77 30.63 -18.16 -4.79
CA GLY A 77 30.43 -18.89 -3.54
C GLY A 77 29.36 -18.33 -2.58
N LYS A 78 28.74 -17.19 -2.89
CA LYS A 78 27.73 -16.54 -2.02
C LYS A 78 26.44 -17.34 -1.96
N THR A 79 25.81 -17.34 -0.79
CA THR A 79 24.52 -18.01 -0.56
C THR A 79 23.35 -17.04 -0.59
N PHE A 80 22.21 -17.49 -1.08
CA PHE A 80 20.97 -16.71 -1.19
C PHE A 80 19.74 -17.63 -1.15
N ASN A 81 18.54 -17.06 -1.08
CA ASN A 81 17.27 -17.79 -1.15
C ASN A 81 16.22 -16.95 -1.91
N ALA A 82 15.00 -17.49 -2.02
CA ALA A 82 13.87 -16.85 -2.70
C ALA A 82 13.52 -15.44 -2.18
N LEU A 83 13.89 -15.10 -0.94
CA LEU A 83 13.62 -13.80 -0.35
C LEU A 83 14.81 -12.84 -0.39
N THR A 84 15.99 -13.27 -0.83
CA THR A 84 17.17 -12.42 -0.87
C THR A 84 16.93 -11.22 -1.81
N GLY A 85 17.28 -10.02 -1.34
CA GLY A 85 17.02 -8.77 -2.08
C GLY A 85 15.57 -8.26 -1.99
N THR A 86 14.65 -9.01 -1.40
CA THR A 86 13.25 -8.59 -1.25
C THR A 86 13.00 -7.83 0.06
N PRO A 87 11.93 -7.02 0.13
CA PRO A 87 11.44 -6.47 1.38
C PRO A 87 11.04 -7.53 2.40
N LEU A 88 10.96 -8.83 2.09
CA LEU A 88 10.62 -9.85 3.08
C LEU A 88 11.83 -10.62 3.61
N ALA A 89 13.03 -10.27 3.17
CA ALA A 89 14.29 -10.87 3.64
C ALA A 89 14.40 -10.85 5.18
N HIS A 90 14.87 -11.97 5.74
CA HIS A 90 15.12 -12.21 7.16
C HIS A 90 13.89 -12.18 8.08
N LEU A 91 12.68 -12.13 7.53
CA LEU A 91 11.46 -12.26 8.32
C LEU A 91 11.19 -13.74 8.66
N ARG A 92 10.71 -13.98 9.89
CA ARG A 92 10.34 -15.29 10.42
C ARG A 92 8.84 -15.58 10.21
N HIS A 93 8.40 -16.79 10.57
CA HIS A 93 7.00 -17.24 10.50
C HIS A 93 6.35 -17.06 9.13
N LYS A 94 7.05 -17.52 8.08
CA LYS A 94 6.60 -17.44 6.68
C LYS A 94 5.26 -18.13 6.44
N THR A 95 4.97 -19.14 7.26
CA THR A 95 3.72 -19.88 7.23
C THR A 95 2.49 -19.02 7.53
N LEU A 96 2.66 -17.90 8.24
CA LEU A 96 1.57 -17.00 8.63
C LEU A 96 1.41 -15.81 7.65
N TRP A 97 2.18 -15.75 6.57
CA TRP A 97 2.23 -14.55 5.73
C TRP A 97 1.01 -14.38 4.84
N LEU A 98 0.36 -15.47 4.43
CA LEU A 98 -0.91 -15.39 3.70
C LEU A 98 -2.02 -14.87 4.62
N ASP A 99 -2.16 -15.41 5.83
CA ASP A 99 -3.10 -14.90 6.84
C ASP A 99 -2.81 -13.43 7.19
N TYR A 100 -1.54 -13.06 7.25
CA TYR A 100 -1.15 -11.68 7.51
C TYR A 100 -1.49 -10.75 6.33
N ALA A 101 -1.33 -11.23 5.09
CA ALA A 101 -1.75 -10.50 3.90
C ALA A 101 -3.27 -10.29 3.89
N ASP A 102 -4.07 -11.28 4.32
CA ASP A 102 -5.52 -11.10 4.53
C ASP A 102 -5.83 -10.03 5.57
N CYS A 103 -5.07 -9.97 6.68
CA CYS A 103 -5.22 -8.89 7.67
C CYS A 103 -4.96 -7.51 7.04
N LEU A 104 -4.02 -7.40 6.09
CA LEU A 104 -3.77 -6.16 5.35
C LEU A 104 -4.92 -5.84 4.38
N LEU A 105 -5.50 -6.82 3.70
CA LEU A 105 -6.66 -6.56 2.83
C LEU A 105 -7.89 -6.11 3.63
N ASN A 106 -8.06 -6.67 4.84
CA ASN A 106 -9.11 -6.29 5.78
C ASN A 106 -8.84 -4.99 6.55
N SER A 107 -7.73 -4.29 6.27
CA SER A 107 -7.36 -3.05 6.97
C SER A 107 -7.20 -3.21 8.49
N ASP A 108 -6.83 -4.39 8.96
CA ASP A 108 -6.73 -4.67 10.38
C ASP A 108 -5.64 -3.83 11.04
N SER A 109 -5.84 -3.43 12.31
CA SER A 109 -4.80 -2.74 13.08
C SER A 109 -3.65 -3.68 13.42
N VAL A 110 -2.46 -3.14 13.72
CA VAL A 110 -1.28 -3.96 14.10
C VAL A 110 -1.60 -4.90 15.25
N ARG A 111 -2.36 -4.41 16.23
CA ARG A 111 -2.75 -5.19 17.42
C ARG A 111 -3.80 -6.24 17.10
N LYS A 112 -4.74 -5.95 16.20
CA LYS A 112 -5.77 -6.91 15.76
C LYS A 112 -5.10 -8.08 15.00
N ALA A 113 -4.27 -7.77 14.00
CA ALA A 113 -3.51 -8.77 13.25
C ALA A 113 -2.58 -9.59 14.17
N ALA A 114 -1.89 -8.95 15.11
CA ALA A 114 -1.04 -9.64 16.07
C ALA A 114 -1.81 -10.66 16.91
N ARG A 115 -3.01 -10.30 17.38
CA ARG A 115 -3.89 -11.19 18.16
C ARG A 115 -4.43 -12.34 17.32
N GLN A 116 -4.90 -12.07 16.11
CA GLN A 116 -5.45 -13.09 15.21
C GLN A 116 -4.41 -14.16 14.85
N LEU A 117 -3.15 -13.76 14.66
CA LEU A 117 -2.06 -14.65 14.25
C LEU A 117 -1.22 -15.20 15.41
N GLY A 118 -1.52 -14.81 16.66
CA GLY A 118 -0.74 -15.25 17.82
C GLY A 118 0.72 -14.77 17.80
N ILE A 119 1.02 -13.61 17.20
CA ILE A 119 2.37 -13.05 17.12
C ILE A 119 2.54 -11.79 17.97
N HIS A 120 3.77 -11.47 18.35
CA HIS A 120 4.04 -10.24 19.08
C HIS A 120 3.75 -8.99 18.23
N ARG A 121 3.24 -7.92 18.86
CA ARG A 121 2.87 -6.66 18.18
C ARG A 121 4.00 -6.04 17.36
N ASN A 122 5.25 -6.17 17.81
CA ASN A 122 6.41 -5.62 17.11
C ASN A 122 6.71 -6.42 15.83
N THR A 123 6.44 -7.73 15.83
CA THR A 123 6.54 -8.59 14.65
C THR A 123 5.51 -8.16 13.60
N SER A 124 4.24 -8.02 14.00
CA SER A 124 3.17 -7.48 13.15
C SER A 124 3.51 -6.09 12.62
N PHE A 125 3.99 -5.18 13.47
CA PHE A 125 4.41 -3.83 13.04
C PHE A 125 5.52 -3.88 11.99
N ARG A 126 6.56 -4.69 12.23
CA ARG A 126 7.66 -4.89 11.27
C ARG A 126 7.14 -5.45 9.96
N TRP A 127 6.30 -6.49 9.99
CA TRP A 127 5.73 -7.08 8.79
C TRP A 127 4.90 -6.08 8.01
N ARG A 128 4.03 -5.29 8.66
CA ARG A 128 3.23 -4.26 7.99
C ARG A 128 4.07 -3.37 7.09
N HIS A 129 5.13 -2.80 7.65
CA HIS A 129 5.95 -1.87 6.89
C HIS A 129 6.74 -2.57 5.80
N ARG A 130 7.20 -3.81 6.04
CA ARG A 130 7.95 -4.59 5.05
C ARG A 130 7.06 -5.05 3.89
N PHE A 131 5.82 -5.45 4.15
CA PHE A 131 4.82 -5.77 3.12
C PHE A 131 4.43 -4.54 2.29
N LEU A 132 4.24 -3.39 2.96
CA LEU A 132 3.79 -2.17 2.30
C LEU A 132 4.92 -1.30 1.72
N ILE A 133 6.18 -1.75 1.76
CA ILE A 133 7.31 -0.99 1.18
C ILE A 133 7.10 -0.75 -0.31
N LEU A 134 6.59 -1.75 -1.03
CA LEU A 134 6.37 -1.70 -2.47
C LEU A 134 5.03 -1.05 -2.84
N ALA A 135 4.06 -1.06 -1.93
CA ALA A 135 2.79 -0.36 -2.12
C ALA A 135 2.98 1.15 -2.35
N LYS A 136 4.04 1.74 -1.78
CA LYS A 136 4.34 3.17 -1.96
C LYS A 136 4.71 3.52 -3.42
N THR A 137 5.18 2.56 -4.20
CA THR A 137 5.64 2.76 -5.58
C THR A 137 4.64 2.25 -6.63
N ASP A 138 3.62 1.49 -6.22
CA ASP A 138 2.52 1.09 -7.09
C ASP A 138 1.56 2.27 -7.28
N ARG A 139 1.83 3.11 -8.29
CA ARG A 139 0.99 4.26 -8.66
C ARG A 139 0.71 4.26 -10.16
N PRO A 140 -0.42 4.82 -10.60
CA PRO A 140 -0.61 5.16 -12.01
C PRO A 140 0.59 5.97 -12.52
N ARG A 141 1.05 5.66 -13.72
CA ARG A 141 2.19 6.37 -14.33
C ARG A 141 1.81 7.78 -14.78
N CYS A 142 0.57 7.95 -15.23
CA CYS A 142 0.07 9.20 -15.78
C CYS A 142 -1.45 9.32 -15.51
N LEU A 143 -1.90 10.52 -15.20
CA LEU A 143 -3.30 10.92 -15.13
C LEU A 143 -3.69 11.67 -16.41
N HIS A 144 -4.92 11.44 -16.90
CA HIS A 144 -5.36 11.93 -18.21
C HIS A 144 -6.69 12.67 -18.13
N GLY A 145 -6.98 13.46 -19.17
CA GLY A 145 -8.26 14.16 -19.32
C GLY A 145 -8.50 15.18 -18.20
N ILE A 146 -9.67 15.11 -17.55
CA ILE A 146 -9.99 15.99 -16.43
C ILE A 146 -9.40 15.41 -15.14
N THR A 147 -8.44 16.12 -14.55
CA THR A 147 -7.78 15.72 -13.32
C THR A 147 -8.10 16.72 -12.21
N GLU A 148 -8.69 16.23 -11.13
CA GLU A 148 -8.92 17.02 -9.91
C GLU A 148 -7.69 16.95 -9.02
N ALA A 149 -7.25 18.08 -8.46
CA ALA A 149 -6.20 18.11 -7.44
C ALA A 149 -6.61 18.98 -6.25
N ASP A 150 -6.32 18.46 -5.06
CA ASP A 150 -6.59 19.12 -3.79
C ASP A 150 -5.64 18.57 -2.74
N GLU A 151 -5.52 19.27 -1.62
CA GLU A 151 -4.65 18.87 -0.53
C GLU A 151 -5.42 18.45 0.73
N MET A 152 -4.86 17.46 1.42
CA MET A 152 -5.33 17.01 2.71
C MET A 152 -4.23 17.20 3.75
N TYR A 153 -4.58 17.81 4.87
CA TYR A 153 -3.67 18.03 5.97
C TYR A 153 -3.91 17.04 7.11
N LEU A 154 -2.84 16.42 7.60
CA LEU A 154 -2.82 15.60 8.80
C LEU A 154 -1.89 16.20 9.84
N LEU A 155 -2.22 16.08 11.13
CA LEU A 155 -1.27 16.47 12.18
C LEU A 155 -0.02 15.59 12.12
N GLU A 156 1.14 16.23 12.24
CA GLU A 156 2.40 15.51 12.27
C GLU A 156 2.45 14.57 13.48
N SER A 157 2.80 13.31 13.18
CA SER A 157 2.98 12.28 14.18
C SER A 157 4.41 11.75 14.17
N GLU A 158 5.12 12.00 15.27
CA GLU A 158 6.46 11.47 15.54
C GLU A 158 6.39 10.18 16.36
N LYS A 159 5.31 9.41 16.19
CA LYS A 159 5.08 8.16 16.94
C LYS A 159 6.24 7.18 16.74
N GLY A 160 6.83 6.74 17.85
CA GLY A 160 7.98 5.83 17.84
C GLY A 160 9.32 6.51 17.57
N VAL A 161 9.41 7.83 17.69
CA VAL A 161 10.67 8.57 17.87
C VAL A 161 11.00 8.58 19.38
N ARG A 162 12.28 8.37 19.73
CA ARG A 162 12.74 8.30 21.14
C ARG A 162 12.97 9.67 21.75
N HIS A 163 13.53 10.60 20.97
CA HIS A 163 13.87 11.95 21.41
C HIS A 163 13.03 12.94 20.62
N LEU A 164 12.05 13.56 21.28
CA LEU A 164 11.18 14.55 20.67
C LEU A 164 11.68 15.96 21.01
N LEU A 165 11.64 16.86 20.02
CA LEU A 165 11.95 18.29 20.21
C LEU A 165 10.79 19.07 20.86
N ARG A 166 9.65 18.41 21.08
CA ARG A 166 8.44 18.96 21.66
C ARG A 166 7.76 17.94 22.56
N PRO A 167 6.87 18.36 23.47
CA PRO A 167 6.07 17.44 24.25
C PRO A 167 5.27 16.45 23.38
N ALA A 168 5.18 15.21 23.85
CA ALA A 168 4.41 14.18 23.19
C ALA A 168 2.92 14.57 23.14
N ARG A 169 2.30 14.46 21.96
CA ARG A 169 0.85 14.65 21.83
C ARG A 169 0.11 13.42 22.27
N ARG A 170 -1.03 13.63 22.95
CA ARG A 170 -2.01 12.58 23.24
C ARG A 170 -2.95 12.37 22.05
N ARG A 171 -3.70 11.27 22.08
CA ARG A 171 -4.73 10.97 21.06
C ARG A 171 -5.77 12.09 21.03
N GLY A 172 -6.25 12.42 19.84
CA GLY A 172 -7.21 13.50 19.64
C GLY A 172 -6.64 14.91 19.84
N GLY A 173 -5.31 15.04 19.99
CA GLY A 173 -4.68 16.36 20.11
C GLY A 173 -4.90 17.19 18.85
N SER A 174 -5.03 18.51 19.03
CA SER A 174 -5.14 19.50 17.96
C SER A 174 -3.79 20.15 17.63
N ALA A 175 -3.74 20.95 16.57
CA ALA A 175 -2.68 21.92 16.37
C ALA A 175 -2.74 23.01 17.46
N ARG A 176 -1.61 23.65 17.76
CA ARG A 176 -1.59 24.81 18.67
C ARG A 176 -2.10 26.06 17.97
N GLN A 177 -1.79 26.20 16.69
CA GLN A 177 -2.21 27.34 15.87
C GLN A 177 -3.52 27.05 15.13
N ARG A 178 -4.35 28.08 14.96
CA ARG A 178 -5.52 28.02 14.07
C ARG A 178 -5.03 28.03 12.61
N GLY A 179 -5.68 27.26 11.74
CA GLY A 179 -5.31 27.15 10.33
C GLY A 179 -4.16 26.17 10.07
N ILE A 180 -3.65 26.19 8.84
CA ILE A 180 -2.54 25.33 8.40
C ILE A 180 -1.22 25.94 8.90
N SER A 181 -0.45 25.18 9.68
CA SER A 181 0.85 25.56 10.22
C SER A 181 1.90 24.48 9.96
N SER A 182 3.12 24.69 10.48
CA SER A 182 4.19 23.70 10.44
C SER A 182 3.91 22.45 11.26
N GLU A 183 2.79 22.36 11.97
CA GLU A 183 2.35 21.18 12.71
C GLU A 183 1.57 20.19 11.85
N GLN A 184 1.14 20.60 10.65
CA GLN A 184 0.42 19.77 9.71
C GLN A 184 1.33 19.33 8.58
N VAL A 185 1.20 18.05 8.23
CA VAL A 185 1.78 17.44 7.04
C VAL A 185 0.77 17.56 5.92
N CYS A 186 1.21 18.11 4.79
CA CYS A 186 0.44 18.24 3.58
C CYS A 186 0.54 16.96 2.73
N ILE A 187 -0.62 16.46 2.31
CA ILE A 187 -0.76 15.37 1.34
C ILE A 187 -1.45 15.97 0.13
N LEU A 188 -0.70 16.14 -0.96
CA LEU A 188 -1.29 16.48 -2.25
C LEU A 188 -1.90 15.22 -2.85
N VAL A 189 -3.15 15.29 -3.28
CA VAL A 189 -3.83 14.22 -4.01
C VAL A 189 -4.27 14.76 -5.35
N ALA A 190 -3.95 14.03 -6.43
CA ALA A 190 -4.51 14.25 -7.75
C ALA A 190 -5.23 12.99 -8.22
N ARG A 191 -6.41 13.18 -8.80
CA ARG A 191 -7.29 12.10 -9.23
C ARG A 191 -7.99 12.45 -10.53
N ASP A 192 -7.90 11.57 -11.52
CA ASP A 192 -8.64 11.74 -12.77
C ASP A 192 -10.10 11.22 -12.68
N ARG A 193 -10.89 11.52 -13.71
CA ARG A 193 -12.29 11.06 -13.82
C ARG A 193 -12.45 9.55 -13.91
N THR A 194 -11.43 8.84 -14.37
CA THR A 194 -11.45 7.36 -14.45
C THR A 194 -11.24 6.71 -13.07
N GLY A 195 -10.77 7.50 -12.10
CA GLY A 195 -10.55 7.07 -10.73
C GLY A 195 -9.08 6.79 -10.39
N GLN A 196 -8.17 6.95 -11.36
CA GLN A 196 -6.73 6.82 -11.12
C GLN A 196 -6.29 7.92 -10.15
N THR A 197 -5.53 7.56 -9.12
CA THR A 197 -5.16 8.48 -8.04
C THR A 197 -3.67 8.42 -7.78
N VAL A 198 -3.05 9.59 -7.65
CA VAL A 198 -1.68 9.77 -7.18
C VAL A 198 -1.68 10.65 -5.95
N ASP A 199 -0.75 10.39 -5.03
CA ASP A 199 -0.64 11.13 -3.78
C ASP A 199 0.82 11.35 -3.36
N PHE A 200 1.07 12.53 -2.78
CA PHE A 200 2.41 12.99 -2.42
C PHE A 200 2.41 13.60 -1.02
N VAL A 201 3.36 13.17 -0.19
CA VAL A 201 3.62 13.84 1.09
C VAL A 201 4.59 15.00 0.82
N THR A 202 4.08 16.22 0.73
CA THR A 202 4.86 17.38 0.23
C THR A 202 5.70 18.05 1.31
N GLY A 203 5.44 17.74 2.58
CA GLY A 203 6.15 18.30 3.74
C GLY A 203 5.20 18.89 4.76
N LYS A 204 5.70 19.81 5.59
CA LYS A 204 4.91 20.50 6.61
C LYS A 204 4.44 21.86 6.12
N GLY A 205 3.30 22.32 6.61
CA GLY A 205 2.76 23.63 6.25
C GLY A 205 2.06 23.64 4.90
N GLN A 206 1.73 24.86 4.45
CA GLN A 206 0.93 25.08 3.26
C GLN A 206 1.63 24.60 1.98
N LEU A 207 0.82 24.17 1.02
CA LEU A 207 1.29 23.76 -0.29
C LEU A 207 1.87 24.95 -1.08
N THR A 208 3.04 24.74 -1.67
CA THR A 208 3.75 25.75 -2.46
C THR A 208 3.81 25.36 -3.94
N LYS A 209 3.95 26.36 -4.82
CA LYS A 209 4.19 26.14 -6.26
C LYS A 209 5.38 25.21 -6.52
N LYS A 210 6.48 25.36 -5.76
CA LYS A 210 7.67 24.53 -5.88
C LYS A 210 7.37 23.05 -5.62
N GLN A 211 6.56 22.75 -4.61
CA GLN A 211 6.14 21.37 -4.32
C GLN A 211 5.26 20.82 -5.45
N LEU A 212 4.35 21.62 -6.00
CA LEU A 212 3.53 21.23 -7.16
C LEU A 212 4.40 20.86 -8.37
N LEU A 213 5.38 21.70 -8.71
CA LEU A 213 6.33 21.46 -9.81
C LEU A 213 7.19 20.20 -9.61
N GLN A 214 7.47 19.82 -8.37
CA GLN A 214 8.20 18.59 -8.06
C GLN A 214 7.32 17.34 -8.17
N CYS A 215 6.01 17.46 -7.91
CA CYS A 215 5.12 16.32 -7.73
C CYS A 215 4.31 15.99 -8.99
N LEU A 216 3.67 16.99 -9.60
CA LEU A 216 2.65 16.77 -10.62
C LEU A 216 3.19 16.55 -12.05
N PRO A 217 4.17 17.31 -12.56
CA PRO A 217 4.60 17.18 -13.96
C PRO A 217 5.02 15.78 -14.41
N PRO A 218 5.66 14.93 -13.57
CA PRO A 218 6.02 13.57 -13.99
C PRO A 218 4.83 12.59 -14.13
N VAL A 219 3.65 12.95 -13.64
CA VAL A 219 2.51 12.03 -13.48
C VAL A 219 1.20 12.55 -14.09
N ILE A 220 1.24 13.66 -14.82
CA ILE A 220 0.09 14.22 -15.53
C ILE A 220 0.43 14.40 -17.00
N ASP A 221 -0.55 14.20 -17.86
CA ASP A 221 -0.42 14.53 -19.27
C ASP A 221 -0.34 16.05 -19.47
N ARG A 222 0.22 16.50 -20.60
CA ARG A 222 0.28 17.94 -20.94
C ARG A 222 -1.09 18.49 -21.32
N ASP A 223 -1.93 17.65 -21.91
CA ASP A 223 -3.25 18.03 -22.43
C ASP A 223 -4.36 17.87 -21.37
N ILE A 224 -4.02 17.70 -20.09
CA ILE A 224 -5.04 17.62 -19.03
C ILE A 224 -5.76 18.95 -18.82
N LEU A 225 -7.00 18.85 -18.35
CA LEU A 225 -7.66 19.94 -17.63
C LEU A 225 -7.51 19.71 -16.13
N LEU A 226 -6.64 20.50 -15.49
CA LEU A 226 -6.47 20.51 -14.05
C LEU A 226 -7.59 21.29 -13.37
N VAL A 227 -8.34 20.65 -12.48
CA VAL A 227 -9.41 21.26 -11.70
C VAL A 227 -9.03 21.29 -10.24
N THR A 228 -8.93 22.48 -9.63
CA THR A 228 -8.50 22.62 -8.23
C THR A 228 -9.45 23.52 -7.46
N ASP A 229 -9.23 23.62 -6.16
CA ASP A 229 -9.80 24.68 -5.36
C ASP A 229 -9.20 26.05 -5.74
N GLY A 230 -9.60 27.10 -5.01
CA GLY A 230 -9.13 28.47 -5.23
C GLY A 230 -7.72 28.78 -4.74
N HIS A 231 -6.89 27.79 -4.37
CA HIS A 231 -5.56 28.05 -3.84
C HIS A 231 -4.60 28.58 -4.92
N ALA A 232 -3.99 29.75 -4.67
CA ALA A 232 -3.20 30.49 -5.67
C ALA A 232 -1.99 29.73 -6.22
N ALA A 233 -1.45 28.77 -5.46
CA ALA A 233 -0.33 27.93 -5.91
C ALA A 233 -0.66 27.11 -7.17
N TYR A 234 -1.90 26.62 -7.31
CA TYR A 234 -2.30 25.86 -8.49
C TYR A 234 -2.35 26.73 -9.75
N ALA A 235 -2.92 27.93 -9.65
CA ALA A 235 -2.96 28.86 -10.78
C ALA A 235 -1.55 29.30 -11.22
N ALA A 236 -0.65 29.51 -10.26
CA ALA A 236 0.75 29.83 -10.57
C ALA A 236 1.49 28.64 -11.22
N PHE A 237 1.25 27.42 -10.73
CA PHE A 237 1.79 26.18 -11.31
C PHE A 237 1.30 25.97 -12.74
N ALA A 238 0.00 26.11 -12.99
CA ALA A 238 -0.60 25.92 -14.30
C ALA A 238 -0.05 26.90 -15.34
N ARG A 239 0.11 28.18 -14.96
CA ARG A 239 0.71 29.21 -15.84
C ARG A 239 2.15 28.88 -16.21
N GLU A 240 2.94 28.37 -15.27
CA GLU A 240 4.35 28.04 -15.51
C GLU A 240 4.52 26.77 -16.35
N THR A 241 3.62 25.80 -16.19
CA THR A 241 3.67 24.53 -16.93
C THR A 241 2.92 24.56 -18.26
N GLY A 242 2.10 25.59 -18.51
CA GLY A 242 1.27 25.71 -19.71
C GLY A 242 0.04 24.80 -19.71
N ILE A 243 -0.35 24.26 -18.55
CA ILE A 243 -1.46 23.30 -18.43
C ILE A 243 -2.78 24.05 -18.31
N SER A 244 -3.83 23.52 -18.96
CA SER A 244 -5.19 24.05 -18.83
C SER A 244 -5.68 23.90 -17.39
N HIS A 245 -6.16 24.99 -16.78
CA HIS A 245 -6.54 25.03 -15.38
C HIS A 245 -7.87 25.73 -15.15
N GLN A 246 -8.70 25.13 -14.29
CA GLN A 246 -9.95 25.70 -13.85
C GLN A 246 -10.08 25.60 -12.33
N ALA A 247 -10.15 26.74 -11.65
CA ALA A 247 -10.40 26.80 -10.22
C ALA A 247 -11.91 26.84 -9.91
N VAL A 248 -12.35 26.02 -8.95
CA VAL A 248 -13.70 26.14 -8.36
C VAL A 248 -13.62 26.96 -7.07
N ASN A 249 -14.41 28.03 -7.00
CA ASN A 249 -14.45 28.91 -5.84
C ASN A 249 -15.34 28.31 -4.74
N LEU A 250 -14.75 27.43 -3.93
CA LEU A 250 -15.42 26.80 -2.80
C LEU A 250 -15.88 27.81 -1.73
N ARG A 251 -15.17 28.94 -1.58
CA ARG A 251 -15.50 29.99 -0.58
C ARG A 251 -16.78 30.75 -0.94
N ALA A 252 -17.09 30.89 -2.23
CA ALA A 252 -18.32 31.48 -2.72
C ALA A 252 -19.49 30.46 -2.79
N GLY A 253 -19.32 29.25 -2.26
CA GLY A 253 -20.34 28.19 -2.34
C GLY A 253 -20.47 27.52 -3.71
N ILE A 254 -19.67 27.92 -4.70
CA ILE A 254 -19.71 27.37 -6.06
C ILE A 254 -18.86 26.09 -6.11
N ARG A 255 -19.53 24.94 -5.98
CA ARG A 255 -18.89 23.62 -5.99
C ARG A 255 -18.84 22.95 -7.37
N VAL A 256 -19.59 23.48 -8.33
CA VAL A 256 -19.75 22.95 -9.69
C VAL A 256 -19.83 24.12 -10.67
N ARG A 257 -19.02 24.10 -11.73
CA ARG A 257 -19.16 24.93 -12.92
C ARG A 257 -19.11 24.04 -14.15
N GLY A 258 -20.27 23.53 -14.59
CA GLY A 258 -20.33 22.50 -15.63
C GLY A 258 -19.56 21.24 -15.21
N ALA A 259 -18.63 20.78 -16.06
CA ALA A 259 -17.77 19.62 -15.78
C ALA A 259 -16.64 19.89 -14.76
N ALA A 260 -16.43 21.14 -14.34
CA ALA A 260 -15.38 21.49 -13.38
C ALA A 260 -15.89 21.47 -11.94
N HIS A 261 -15.45 20.46 -11.21
CA HIS A 261 -15.68 20.28 -9.78
C HIS A 261 -14.52 19.50 -9.15
N VAL A 262 -14.37 19.60 -7.82
CA VAL A 262 -13.36 18.87 -7.01
C VAL A 262 -13.98 17.79 -6.11
N GLN A 263 -15.19 17.33 -6.45
CA GLN A 263 -15.93 16.39 -5.61
C GLN A 263 -15.30 14.99 -5.53
N ASN A 264 -14.59 14.53 -6.57
CA ASN A 264 -13.99 13.19 -6.57
C ASN A 264 -12.80 13.13 -5.63
N VAL A 265 -11.92 14.15 -5.68
CA VAL A 265 -10.78 14.24 -4.77
C VAL A 265 -11.25 14.46 -3.32
N ASN A 266 -12.29 15.28 -3.11
CA ASN A 266 -12.90 15.46 -1.78
C ASN A 266 -13.54 14.18 -1.22
N ALA A 267 -14.25 13.42 -2.06
CA ALA A 267 -14.79 12.13 -1.68
C ALA A 267 -13.67 11.14 -1.31
N TYR A 268 -12.57 11.14 -2.06
CA TYR A 268 -11.38 10.35 -1.74
C TYR A 268 -10.75 10.80 -0.41
N HIS A 269 -10.57 12.09 -0.16
CA HIS A 269 -10.09 12.64 1.11
C HIS A 269 -10.92 12.14 2.30
N SER A 270 -12.25 12.17 2.19
CA SER A 270 -13.16 11.68 3.22
C SER A 270 -12.94 10.19 3.49
N ARG A 271 -12.89 9.35 2.44
CA ARG A 271 -12.62 7.90 2.57
C ARG A 271 -11.24 7.63 3.19
N LEU A 272 -10.20 8.33 2.73
CA LEU A 272 -8.84 8.19 3.24
C LEU A 272 -8.77 8.57 4.73
N ARG A 273 -9.40 9.69 5.13
CA ARG A 273 -9.44 10.12 6.53
C ARG A 273 -10.18 9.11 7.42
N GLY A 274 -11.35 8.66 6.97
CA GLY A 274 -12.14 7.63 7.67
C GLY A 274 -11.33 6.34 7.84
N TRP A 275 -10.66 5.89 6.79
CA TRP A 275 -9.82 4.69 6.82
C TRP A 275 -8.59 4.84 7.73
N LEU A 276 -7.87 5.97 7.67
CA LEU A 276 -6.71 6.21 8.53
C LEU A 276 -7.05 6.22 10.02
N SER A 277 -8.28 6.57 10.38
CA SER A 277 -8.75 6.61 11.78
C SER A 277 -8.66 5.25 12.49
N ILE A 278 -8.79 4.14 11.73
CA ILE A 278 -8.69 2.75 12.22
C ILE A 278 -7.35 2.48 12.91
N PHE A 279 -6.28 3.18 12.49
CA PHE A 279 -4.93 2.96 13.00
C PHE A 279 -4.59 3.83 14.22
N HIS A 280 -5.50 4.71 14.64
CA HIS A 280 -5.34 5.60 15.80
C HIS A 280 -4.00 6.36 15.78
N GLY A 281 -3.73 7.01 14.65
CA GLY A 281 -2.51 7.77 14.41
C GLY A 281 -1.37 6.93 13.83
N VAL A 282 -0.95 7.33 12.63
CA VAL A 282 0.18 6.78 11.87
C VAL A 282 1.35 7.74 11.98
N ALA A 283 2.57 7.22 12.21
CA ALA A 283 3.76 8.07 12.21
C ALA A 283 4.00 8.63 10.80
N THR A 284 4.26 9.92 10.67
CA THR A 284 4.41 10.62 9.38
C THR A 284 5.40 9.93 8.45
N ARG A 285 6.53 9.42 8.99
CA ARG A 285 7.55 8.70 8.22
C ARG A 285 7.04 7.47 7.47
N TYR A 286 5.92 6.89 7.89
CA TYR A 286 5.32 5.73 7.24
C TYR A 286 4.09 6.07 6.41
N LEU A 287 3.67 7.33 6.38
CA LEU A 287 2.50 7.78 5.64
C LEU A 287 2.53 7.34 4.17
N PRO A 288 3.68 7.39 3.44
CA PRO A 288 3.74 6.88 2.07
C PRO A 288 3.33 5.41 1.92
N ASN A 289 3.65 4.55 2.90
CA ASN A 289 3.23 3.14 2.87
C ASN A 289 1.72 3.00 3.05
N TYR A 290 1.10 3.83 3.89
CA TYR A 290 -0.36 3.80 4.12
C TYR A 290 -1.14 4.39 2.96
N LEU A 291 -0.63 5.46 2.36
CA LEU A 291 -1.16 6.03 1.12
C LEU A 291 -1.15 4.99 0.00
N GLY A 292 -0.04 4.26 -0.15
CA GLY A 292 0.04 3.18 -1.14
C GLY A 292 -0.87 1.99 -0.84
N TRP A 293 -0.99 1.63 0.43
CA TRP A 293 -1.95 0.63 0.84
C TRP A 293 -3.39 1.05 0.55
N ARG A 294 -3.75 2.32 0.81
CA ARG A 294 -5.08 2.83 0.49
C ARG A 294 -5.36 2.77 -1.00
N TRP A 295 -4.40 3.15 -1.83
CA TRP A 295 -4.51 3.06 -3.28
C TRP A 295 -4.81 1.62 -3.73
N ILE A 296 -4.05 0.63 -3.25
CA ILE A 296 -4.27 -0.79 -3.57
C ILE A 296 -5.72 -1.22 -3.27
N LEU A 297 -6.27 -0.76 -2.13
CA LEU A 297 -7.63 -1.08 -1.71
C LEU A 297 -8.70 -0.32 -2.51
N ASP A 298 -8.51 0.99 -2.75
CA ASP A 298 -9.48 1.84 -3.48
C ASP A 298 -9.60 1.41 -4.94
N ALA A 299 -8.47 1.12 -5.58
CA ALA A 299 -8.40 0.68 -6.97
C ALA A 299 -8.70 -0.81 -7.17
N ARG A 300 -8.97 -1.57 -6.08
CA ARG A 300 -9.26 -3.02 -6.13
C ARG A 300 -8.19 -3.83 -6.90
N ARG A 301 -6.93 -3.36 -6.90
CA ARG A 301 -5.82 -3.94 -7.67
C ARG A 301 -5.38 -5.30 -7.15
N ILE A 302 -5.48 -5.48 -5.84
CA ILE A 302 -5.05 -6.70 -5.16
C ILE A 302 -6.23 -7.19 -4.33
N LEU A 303 -6.78 -8.33 -4.75
CA LEU A 303 -8.02 -8.89 -4.18
C LEU A 303 -7.78 -10.15 -3.35
N SER A 304 -6.55 -10.68 -3.34
CA SER A 304 -6.20 -11.90 -2.63
C SER A 304 -4.88 -11.75 -1.86
N ALA A 305 -4.75 -12.50 -0.77
CA ALA A 305 -3.51 -12.59 0.01
C ALA A 305 -2.32 -13.04 -0.85
N GLU A 306 -2.55 -13.97 -1.78
CA GLU A 306 -1.53 -14.48 -2.69
C GLU A 306 -1.01 -13.39 -3.62
N THR A 307 -1.89 -12.63 -4.26
CA THR A 307 -1.51 -11.52 -5.13
C THR A 307 -0.76 -10.43 -4.34
N LEU A 308 -1.15 -10.16 -3.09
CA LEU A 308 -0.44 -9.21 -2.24
C LEU A 308 0.97 -9.70 -1.90
N LEU A 309 1.12 -10.99 -1.58
CA LEU A 309 2.41 -11.59 -1.29
C LEU A 309 3.31 -11.58 -2.53
N LYS A 310 2.79 -11.94 -3.71
CA LYS A 310 3.52 -11.85 -4.99
C LYS A 310 3.97 -10.42 -5.30
N ALA A 311 3.09 -9.43 -5.15
CA ALA A 311 3.42 -8.02 -5.34
C ALA A 311 4.53 -7.56 -4.39
N THR A 312 4.51 -8.03 -3.15
CA THR A 312 5.55 -7.73 -2.16
C THR A 312 6.91 -8.36 -2.49
N LEU A 313 6.91 -9.47 -3.24
CA LEU A 313 8.12 -10.11 -3.79
C LEU A 313 8.59 -9.44 -5.10
N GLY A 314 7.92 -8.38 -5.55
CA GLY A 314 8.23 -7.62 -6.75
C GLY A 314 7.50 -8.10 -8.00
N GLU A 315 6.59 -9.07 -7.90
CA GLU A 315 5.73 -9.49 -9.00
C GLU A 315 4.39 -8.76 -8.89
N PHE A 316 4.34 -7.54 -9.40
CA PHE A 316 3.10 -6.78 -9.45
C PHE A 316 2.20 -7.33 -10.56
N PRO A 317 0.87 -7.41 -10.33
CA PRO A 317 -0.04 -7.67 -11.42
C PRO A 317 0.13 -6.55 -12.47
N HIS A 318 0.57 -6.92 -13.66
CA HIS A 318 0.51 -6.04 -14.81
C HIS A 318 -0.98 -5.80 -15.10
N LEU A 319 -1.43 -4.55 -15.04
CA LEU A 319 -2.71 -4.22 -15.67
C LEU A 319 -2.45 -4.11 -17.17
N THR A 320 -3.02 -5.03 -17.93
CA THR A 320 -3.56 -4.69 -19.25
C THR A 320 -4.61 -3.62 -19.01
N VAL A 321 -4.34 -2.40 -19.48
CA VAL A 321 -5.36 -1.36 -19.58
C VAL A 321 -6.38 -1.89 -20.58
N THR A 322 -7.58 -2.24 -20.11
CA THR A 322 -8.78 -2.35 -20.96
C THR A 322 -9.44 -1.01 -21.03
#